data_AF-A0A1W2DP28-F1
#
_entry.id   AF-A0A1W2DP28-F1
#
_cell.length_a   1.000
_cell.length_b   1.000
_cell.length_c   1.000
_cell.angle_alpha   90.00
_cell.angle_beta   90.00
_cell.angle_gamma   90.00
#
_symmetry.space_group_name_H-M   'P 1'
#
loop_
_entity.id
_entity.type
_entity.pdbx_description
1 polymer ?
#
loop_
_entity_poly.entity_id
_entity_poly.type
_entity_poly.pdbx_seq_one_letter_code
_entity_poly.pdbx_strand_id
1 'polypeptide(L)'
;MMNYAANLGYYACPSEARRLRTWARTDLQNYVNGLVTIGGTYHDVGMIWVARFISTGGVFGDGCEQYNEMPCNRHIIFMTDGLQTAYCNVVTAYGVEQNDMRVTGSGSCPSQLARHEQRFRMICNAAKNQNVSVWVIGFDTALNSNLTGCASNTSQASTSADGTSLIARFREIGNQIGALRLVK
;
A
#
# COMPACT_ATOMS: atom_id res chain seq x y z
N MET A 1 -27.26 15.36 -5.38
CA MET A 1 -26.69 14.51 -6.45
C MET A 1 -25.29 14.07 -6.04
N MET A 2 -25.17 13.01 -5.23
CA MET A 2 -23.91 12.26 -5.18
C MET A 2 -23.68 11.72 -6.60
N ASN A 3 -22.62 12.22 -7.22
CA ASN A 3 -22.37 12.16 -8.65
C ASN A 3 -22.35 10.70 -9.13
N TYR A 4 -23.17 10.33 -10.11
CA TYR A 4 -23.21 8.97 -10.69
C TYR A 4 -21.81 8.48 -11.10
N ALA A 5 -20.93 9.39 -11.52
CA ALA A 5 -19.53 9.14 -11.84
C ALA A 5 -18.66 8.70 -10.64
N ALA A 6 -18.99 9.13 -9.42
CA ALA A 6 -18.29 8.70 -8.21
C ALA A 6 -18.59 7.22 -7.91
N ASN A 7 -19.87 6.80 -8.00
CA ASN A 7 -20.28 5.40 -7.81
C ASN A 7 -19.66 4.43 -8.84
N LEU A 8 -19.26 4.94 -10.00
CA LEU A 8 -18.57 4.17 -11.04
C LEU A 8 -17.03 4.21 -10.90
N GLY A 9 -16.49 4.89 -9.89
CA GLY A 9 -15.05 4.93 -9.61
C GLY A 9 -14.20 5.79 -10.57
N TYR A 10 -14.81 6.53 -11.52
CA TYR A 10 -14.10 7.43 -12.43
C TYR A 10 -13.51 8.66 -11.73
N TYR A 11 -14.11 9.03 -10.60
CA TYR A 11 -13.63 10.03 -9.67
C TYR A 11 -13.72 9.45 -8.25
N ALA A 12 -12.58 8.99 -7.75
CA ALA A 12 -12.46 8.35 -6.45
C ALA A 12 -11.91 9.34 -5.42
N CYS A 13 -12.65 9.52 -4.31
CA CYS A 13 -12.18 10.22 -3.12
C CYS A 13 -12.12 9.22 -1.96
N PRO A 14 -11.07 8.37 -1.90
CA PRO A 14 -10.91 7.43 -0.79
C PRO A 14 -10.67 8.19 0.53
N SER A 15 -10.88 7.52 1.65
CA SER A 15 -10.61 8.10 2.97
C SER A 15 -9.17 8.60 3.10
N GLU A 16 -8.99 9.76 3.74
CA GLU A 16 -7.67 10.36 3.96
C GLU A 16 -6.74 9.40 4.72
N ALA A 17 -5.56 9.15 4.16
CA ALA A 17 -4.55 8.33 4.81
C ALA A 17 -3.96 9.02 6.05
N ARG A 18 -3.81 8.27 7.15
CA ARG A 18 -3.22 8.79 8.40
C ARG A 18 -1.74 8.39 8.54
N ARG A 19 -0.92 9.34 9.02
CA ARG A 19 0.48 9.07 9.40
C ARG A 19 0.57 8.07 10.56
N LEU A 20 1.72 7.42 10.66
CA LEU A 20 2.06 6.57 11.81
C LEU A 20 2.04 7.40 13.10
N ARG A 21 1.27 6.93 14.08
CA ARG A 21 1.15 7.51 15.41
C ARG A 21 0.79 6.41 16.39
N THR A 22 0.94 6.70 17.68
CA THR A 22 0.30 5.89 18.71
C THR A 22 -1.21 6.02 18.59
N TRP A 23 -1.90 4.89 18.55
CA TRP A 23 -3.36 4.81 18.47
C TRP A 23 -3.93 4.20 19.75
N ALA A 24 -5.01 4.78 20.26
CA ALA A 24 -5.92 4.02 21.10
C ALA A 24 -6.63 2.97 20.21
N ARG A 25 -6.89 1.79 20.76
CA ARG A 25 -7.50 0.68 19.99
C ARG A 25 -8.83 1.08 19.36
N THR A 26 -9.66 1.81 20.09
CA THR A 26 -10.96 2.31 19.63
C THR A 26 -10.82 3.26 18.45
N ASP A 27 -9.85 4.18 18.52
CA ASP A 27 -9.63 5.17 17.47
C ASP A 27 -9.15 4.52 16.16
N LEU A 28 -8.24 3.54 16.27
CA LEU A 28 -7.79 2.78 15.11
C LEU A 28 -8.94 1.98 14.49
N GLN A 29 -9.75 1.31 15.32
CA GLN A 29 -10.90 0.54 14.84
C GLN A 29 -11.94 1.43 14.16
N ASN A 30 -12.24 2.59 14.72
CA ASN A 30 -13.15 3.56 14.12
C ASN A 30 -12.62 4.07 12.78
N TYR A 31 -11.32 4.37 12.69
CA TYR A 31 -10.69 4.79 11.44
C TYR A 31 -10.77 3.70 10.37
N VAL A 32 -10.41 2.45 10.70
CA VAL A 32 -10.46 1.32 9.75
C VAL A 32 -11.88 1.02 9.30
N ASN A 33 -12.85 1.03 10.21
CA ASN A 33 -14.27 0.81 9.88
C ASN A 33 -14.88 1.93 9.03
N GLY A 34 -14.30 3.13 9.07
CA GLY A 34 -14.74 4.29 8.28
C GLY A 34 -14.04 4.45 6.93
N LEU A 35 -13.22 3.49 6.50
CA LEU A 35 -12.55 3.55 5.22
C LEU A 35 -13.55 3.36 4.07
N VAL A 36 -13.51 4.27 3.10
CA VAL A 36 -14.27 4.18 1.84
C VAL A 36 -13.34 3.64 0.76
N THR A 37 -13.62 2.44 0.27
CA THR A 37 -12.88 1.79 -0.82
C THR A 37 -13.62 2.02 -2.14
N ILE A 38 -13.08 2.90 -3.00
CA ILE A 38 -13.67 3.26 -4.29
C ILE A 38 -12.57 3.58 -5.30
N GLY A 39 -12.81 3.31 -6.59
CA GLY A 39 -11.86 3.57 -7.66
C GLY A 39 -11.12 2.32 -8.17
N GLY A 40 -10.00 2.56 -8.85
CA GLY A 40 -9.15 1.50 -9.43
C GLY A 40 -8.02 1.04 -8.51
N THR A 41 -7.38 -0.06 -8.91
CA THR A 41 -6.34 -0.74 -8.14
C THR A 41 -4.94 -0.20 -8.51
N TYR A 42 -4.60 1.00 -8.04
CA TYR A 42 -3.27 1.59 -8.27
C TYR A 42 -2.30 1.23 -7.13
N HIS A 43 -1.61 0.09 -7.23
CA HIS A 43 -0.68 -0.36 -6.19
C HIS A 43 0.49 0.61 -5.99
N ASP A 44 1.03 1.20 -7.06
CA ASP A 44 2.13 2.17 -7.00
C ASP A 44 1.76 3.43 -6.21
N VAL A 45 0.51 3.90 -6.34
CA VAL A 45 0.01 5.06 -5.58
C VAL A 45 -0.13 4.73 -4.09
N GLY A 46 -0.68 3.57 -3.75
CA GLY A 46 -0.73 3.13 -2.35
C GLY A 46 0.67 2.96 -1.75
N MET A 47 1.56 2.30 -2.52
CA MET A 47 2.90 1.98 -2.09
C MET A 47 3.78 3.25 -1.92
N ILE A 48 3.65 4.27 -2.79
CA ILE A 48 4.43 5.51 -2.63
C ILE A 48 4.03 6.29 -1.39
N TRP A 49 2.74 6.33 -1.03
CA TRP A 49 2.30 7.01 0.18
C TRP A 49 2.78 6.29 1.43
N VAL A 50 2.64 4.97 1.51
CA VAL A 50 3.12 4.23 2.69
C VAL A 50 4.65 4.27 2.81
N ALA A 51 5.39 4.18 1.69
CA ALA A 51 6.85 4.32 1.68
C ALA A 51 7.31 5.71 2.17
N ARG A 52 6.57 6.77 1.84
CA ARG A 52 6.83 8.12 2.34
C ARG A 52 6.50 8.26 3.83
N PHE A 53 5.37 7.74 4.28
CA PHE A 53 4.94 7.84 5.68
C PHE A 53 5.82 7.06 6.65
N ILE A 54 6.43 5.96 6.19
CA ILE A 54 7.32 5.14 7.01
C ILE A 54 8.79 5.59 6.93
N SER A 55 9.12 6.49 5.99
CA SER A 55 10.48 6.98 5.82
C SER A 55 10.94 7.80 7.02
N THR A 56 12.23 7.68 7.36
CA THR A 56 12.90 8.49 8.39
C THR A 56 13.54 9.76 7.84
N GLY A 57 13.49 9.95 6.52
CA GLY A 57 14.01 11.13 5.85
C GLY A 57 12.93 12.11 5.41
N GLY A 58 13.34 13.34 5.12
CA GLY A 58 12.49 14.36 4.51
C GLY A 58 11.33 14.81 5.40
N VAL A 59 10.23 15.24 4.76
CA VAL A 59 9.10 15.91 5.44
C VAL A 59 8.30 15.02 6.39
N PHE A 60 8.50 13.71 6.34
CA PHE A 60 7.84 12.73 7.24
C PHE A 60 8.84 12.01 8.15
N GLY A 61 10.07 12.51 8.26
CA GLY A 61 11.17 11.90 9.01
C GLY A 61 11.05 11.97 10.53
N ASP A 62 10.00 12.57 11.08
CA ASP A 62 9.65 12.61 12.51
C ASP A 62 9.06 11.28 13.03
N GLY A 63 9.29 10.17 12.33
CA GLY A 63 8.92 8.83 12.77
C GLY A 63 9.77 8.32 13.94
N CYS A 64 9.41 7.16 14.49
CA CYS A 64 10.21 6.54 15.55
C CYS A 64 11.58 6.11 15.03
N GLU A 65 12.65 6.55 15.69
CA GLU A 65 14.01 6.00 15.51
C GLU A 65 14.37 4.97 16.58
N GLN A 66 13.98 5.23 17.83
CA GLN A 66 14.29 4.38 18.98
C GLN A 66 13.10 4.34 19.94
N TYR A 67 12.81 3.14 20.48
CA TYR A 67 11.81 2.92 21.51
C TYR A 67 12.40 1.98 22.57
N ASN A 68 12.39 2.38 23.85
CA ASN A 68 13.00 1.62 24.95
C ASN A 68 14.43 1.13 24.62
N GLU A 69 15.29 2.04 24.15
CA GLU A 69 16.70 1.75 23.81
C GLU A 69 16.92 0.80 22.63
N MET A 70 15.86 0.39 21.94
CA MET A 70 15.94 -0.45 20.75
C MET A 70 15.58 0.35 19.49
N PRO A 71 16.29 0.14 18.37
CA PRO A 71 15.89 0.71 17.08
C PRO A 71 14.45 0.31 16.72
N CYS A 72 13.70 1.26 16.19
CA CYS A 72 12.34 1.00 15.73
C CYS A 72 12.37 0.18 14.42
N ASN A 73 11.86 -1.05 14.48
CA ASN A 73 11.63 -1.88 13.30
C ASN A 73 10.45 -1.34 12.49
N ARG A 74 10.58 -1.34 11.16
CA ARG A 74 9.60 -0.73 10.24
C ARG A 74 9.01 -1.81 9.35
N HIS A 75 7.68 -1.87 9.30
CA HIS A 75 6.95 -2.88 8.55
C HIS A 75 5.87 -2.23 7.69
N ILE A 76 5.80 -2.61 6.42
CA ILE A 76 4.67 -2.31 5.53
C ILE A 76 3.89 -3.61 5.36
N ILE A 77 2.59 -3.59 5.64
CA ILE A 77 1.69 -4.69 5.30
C ILE A 77 0.82 -4.24 4.14
N PHE A 78 1.14 -4.70 2.93
CA PHE A 78 0.43 -4.36 1.71
C PHE A 78 -0.59 -5.45 1.38
N MET A 79 -1.87 -5.09 1.35
CA MET A 79 -2.97 -6.02 1.07
C MET A 79 -3.71 -5.56 -0.19
N THR A 80 -4.06 -6.51 -1.05
CA THR A 80 -4.85 -6.23 -2.26
C THR A 80 -5.72 -7.43 -2.64
N ASP A 81 -6.88 -7.14 -3.21
CA ASP A 81 -7.85 -8.10 -3.78
C ASP A 81 -7.85 -8.10 -5.31
N GLY A 82 -6.77 -7.60 -5.92
CA GLY A 82 -6.66 -7.51 -7.36
C GLY A 82 -5.25 -7.19 -7.83
N LEU A 83 -5.03 -7.34 -9.13
CA LEU A 83 -3.80 -6.89 -9.78
C LEU A 83 -3.86 -5.39 -10.06
N GLN A 84 -2.70 -4.79 -10.26
CA GLN A 84 -2.64 -3.36 -10.56
C GLN A 84 -3.41 -3.06 -11.86
N THR A 85 -4.22 -2.03 -11.82
CA THR A 85 -4.91 -1.50 -12.99
C THR A 85 -4.45 -0.07 -13.29
N ALA A 86 -4.71 0.37 -14.51
CA ALA A 86 -4.49 1.75 -14.92
C ALA A 86 -5.47 2.12 -16.03
N TYR A 87 -5.97 3.35 -16.02
CA TYR A 87 -7.04 3.81 -16.91
C TYR A 87 -6.72 5.19 -17.48
N CYS A 88 -7.03 5.37 -18.75
CA CYS A 88 -6.79 6.61 -19.49
C CYS A 88 -7.69 7.78 -19.09
N ASN A 89 -8.96 7.47 -18.82
CA ASN A 89 -10.07 8.41 -18.77
C ASN A 89 -10.66 8.55 -17.36
N VAL A 90 -9.86 8.25 -16.33
CA VAL A 90 -10.22 8.46 -14.92
C VAL A 90 -9.29 9.51 -14.31
N VAL A 91 -9.76 10.21 -13.29
CA VAL A 91 -8.89 11.11 -12.52
C VAL A 91 -8.00 10.26 -11.61
N THR A 92 -6.68 10.42 -11.74
CA THR A 92 -5.67 9.73 -10.92
C THR A 92 -4.88 10.72 -10.08
N ALA A 93 -3.95 10.22 -9.26
CA ALA A 93 -2.97 11.04 -8.54
C ALA A 93 -2.08 11.91 -9.46
N TYR A 94 -2.04 11.58 -10.76
CA TYR A 94 -1.26 12.28 -11.77
C TYR A 94 -2.12 12.99 -12.82
N GLY A 95 -3.41 13.22 -12.54
CA GLY A 95 -4.36 13.80 -13.49
C GLY A 95 -5.10 12.75 -14.33
N VAL A 96 -5.66 13.18 -15.46
CA VAL A 96 -6.32 12.31 -16.43
C VAL A 96 -5.31 11.96 -17.51
N GLU A 97 -4.83 10.71 -17.54
CA GLU A 97 -3.68 10.33 -18.37
C GLU A 97 -3.91 10.59 -19.87
N GLN A 98 -5.14 10.47 -20.36
CA GLN A 98 -5.50 10.80 -21.75
C GLN A 98 -5.22 12.26 -22.13
N ASN A 99 -5.28 13.18 -21.16
CA ASN A 99 -5.10 14.62 -21.38
C ASN A 99 -3.72 15.08 -20.92
N ASP A 100 -3.33 14.65 -19.72
CA ASP A 100 -2.14 15.15 -19.01
C ASP A 100 -0.85 14.42 -19.42
N MET A 101 -0.96 13.14 -19.82
CA MET A 101 0.16 12.28 -20.23
C MET A 101 1.34 12.26 -19.23
N ARG A 102 1.09 12.43 -17.92
CA ARG A 102 2.15 12.52 -16.90
C ARG A 102 2.80 11.19 -16.56
N VAL A 103 2.16 10.07 -16.92
CA VAL A 103 2.72 8.74 -16.73
C VAL A 103 3.45 8.28 -18.00
N THR A 104 2.80 8.39 -19.16
CA THR A 104 3.31 7.92 -20.45
C THR A 104 4.28 8.88 -21.14
N GLY A 105 4.14 10.19 -20.90
CA GLY A 105 4.95 11.26 -21.47
C GLY A 105 4.64 11.59 -22.94
N SER A 106 3.81 10.80 -23.63
CA SER A 106 3.38 11.03 -25.02
C SER A 106 2.18 10.16 -25.38
N GLY A 107 1.45 10.52 -26.43
CA GLY A 107 0.05 10.17 -26.75
C GLY A 107 -0.36 8.70 -26.95
N SER A 108 0.37 7.71 -26.41
CA SER A 108 -0.09 6.31 -26.34
C SER A 108 -0.35 5.87 -24.89
N CYS A 109 -1.61 6.02 -24.54
CA CYS A 109 -2.24 5.58 -23.30
C CYS A 109 -2.05 4.09 -22.91
N PRO A 110 -1.91 3.12 -23.84
CA PRO A 110 -1.73 1.69 -23.48
C PRO A 110 -0.47 1.37 -22.67
N SER A 111 0.57 2.21 -22.74
CA SER A 111 1.84 1.95 -22.03
C SER A 111 1.81 2.28 -20.53
N GLN A 112 0.73 2.91 -20.03
CA GLN A 112 0.69 3.42 -18.66
C GLN A 112 0.74 2.31 -17.60
N LEU A 113 0.07 1.16 -17.83
CA LEU A 113 0.03 0.08 -16.85
C LEU A 113 1.43 -0.43 -16.54
N ALA A 114 2.22 -0.71 -17.59
CA ALA A 114 3.61 -1.16 -17.43
C ALA A 114 4.47 -0.14 -16.67
N ARG A 115 4.22 1.16 -16.85
CA ARG A 115 4.92 2.24 -16.12
C ARG A 115 4.49 2.32 -14.66
N HIS A 116 3.20 2.17 -14.36
CA HIS A 116 2.73 2.04 -13.00
C HIS A 116 3.32 0.79 -12.33
N GLU A 117 3.40 -0.34 -13.02
CA GLU A 117 3.98 -1.57 -12.45
C GLU A 117 5.49 -1.41 -12.21
N GLN A 118 6.19 -0.73 -13.12
CA GLN A 118 7.57 -0.35 -12.92
C GLN A 118 7.75 0.56 -11.69
N ARG A 119 6.90 1.57 -11.54
CA ARG A 119 6.91 2.45 -10.36
C ARG A 119 6.67 1.65 -9.08
N PHE A 120 5.67 0.77 -9.06
CA PHE A 120 5.41 -0.10 -7.91
C PHE A 120 6.67 -0.89 -7.52
N ARG A 121 7.31 -1.58 -8.47
CA ARG A 121 8.56 -2.32 -8.22
C ARG A 121 9.67 -1.41 -7.67
N MET A 122 9.86 -0.23 -8.25
CA MET A 122 10.87 0.73 -7.81
C MET A 122 10.61 1.21 -6.38
N ILE A 123 9.36 1.49 -6.02
CA ILE A 123 9.00 1.96 -4.68
C ILE A 123 9.19 0.83 -3.67
N CYS A 124 8.77 -0.41 -3.98
CA CYS A 124 9.00 -1.56 -3.11
C CYS A 124 10.50 -1.74 -2.83
N ASN A 125 11.34 -1.66 -3.86
CA ASN A 125 12.79 -1.75 -3.68
C ASN A 125 13.35 -0.58 -2.87
N ALA A 126 12.86 0.65 -3.09
CA ALA A 126 13.27 1.81 -2.30
C ALA A 126 12.90 1.66 -0.82
N ALA A 127 11.69 1.17 -0.51
CA ALA A 127 11.26 0.90 0.86
C ALA A 127 12.15 -0.16 1.52
N LYS A 128 12.40 -1.29 0.83
CA LYS A 128 13.29 -2.36 1.31
C LYS A 128 14.71 -1.86 1.58
N ASN A 129 15.24 -0.99 0.71
CA ASN A 129 16.56 -0.38 0.88
C ASN A 129 16.63 0.60 2.07
N GLN A 130 15.50 1.03 2.62
CA GLN A 130 15.41 1.81 3.87
C GLN A 130 15.21 0.92 5.10
N ASN A 131 15.59 -0.36 5.03
CA ASN A 131 15.42 -1.36 6.08
C ASN A 131 13.95 -1.53 6.50
N VAL A 132 13.01 -1.32 5.57
CA VAL A 132 11.59 -1.60 5.79
C VAL A 132 11.28 -3.02 5.34
N SER A 133 10.65 -3.78 6.24
CA SER A 133 10.17 -5.13 5.95
C SER A 133 8.78 -5.08 5.31
N VAL A 134 8.66 -5.53 4.07
CA VAL A 134 7.44 -5.45 3.27
C VAL A 134 6.77 -6.82 3.21
N TRP A 135 5.53 -6.87 3.68
CA TRP A 135 4.64 -8.02 3.61
C TRP A 135 3.59 -7.76 2.53
N VAL A 136 3.28 -8.76 1.73
CA VAL A 136 2.28 -8.68 0.66
C VAL A 136 1.25 -9.80 0.85
N ILE A 137 -0.02 -9.41 0.91
CA ILE A 137 -1.15 -10.34 1.06
C ILE A 137 -2.12 -10.13 -0.11
N GLY A 138 -2.34 -11.19 -0.90
CA GLY A 138 -3.39 -11.24 -1.91
C GLY A 138 -4.67 -11.83 -1.31
N PHE A 139 -5.75 -11.06 -1.26
CA PHE A 139 -7.05 -11.54 -0.79
C PHE A 139 -7.89 -12.02 -1.97
N ASP A 140 -8.21 -13.31 -2.00
CA ASP A 140 -8.92 -13.96 -3.11
C ASP A 140 -8.31 -13.64 -4.49
N THR A 141 -6.99 -13.45 -4.53
CA THR A 141 -6.23 -13.05 -5.72
C THR A 141 -4.85 -13.68 -5.72
N ALA A 142 -4.48 -14.29 -6.84
CA ALA A 142 -3.15 -14.84 -7.05
C ALA A 142 -2.09 -13.73 -7.16
N LEU A 143 -0.94 -13.92 -6.51
CA LEU A 143 0.16 -12.98 -6.60
C LEU A 143 0.93 -13.16 -7.91
N ASN A 144 1.06 -12.08 -8.70
CA ASN A 144 1.98 -12.05 -9.84
C ASN A 144 3.41 -11.71 -9.40
N SER A 145 4.35 -11.66 -10.35
CA SER A 145 5.76 -11.35 -10.09
C SER A 145 6.00 -9.96 -9.49
N ASN A 146 5.14 -8.99 -9.80
CA ASN A 146 5.22 -7.65 -9.20
C ASN A 146 4.91 -7.71 -7.70
N LEU A 147 3.84 -8.41 -7.31
CA LEU A 147 3.43 -8.56 -5.92
C LEU A 147 4.41 -9.43 -5.12
N THR A 148 4.81 -10.59 -5.64
CA THR A 148 5.79 -11.45 -4.96
C THR A 148 7.16 -10.79 -4.84
N GLY A 149 7.62 -10.08 -5.89
CA GLY A 149 8.88 -9.35 -5.87
C GLY A 149 8.88 -8.11 -4.96
N CYS A 150 7.70 -7.59 -4.61
CA CYS A 150 7.58 -6.46 -3.69
C CYS A 150 7.84 -6.85 -2.24
N ALA A 151 7.42 -8.06 -1.82
CA ALA A 151 7.70 -8.57 -0.49
C ALA A 151 9.22 -8.66 -0.22
N SER A 152 9.65 -8.50 1.04
CA SER A 152 11.09 -8.56 1.34
C SER A 152 11.66 -9.98 1.28
N ASN A 153 10.84 -11.01 1.43
CA ASN A 153 11.21 -12.41 1.18
C ASN A 153 9.96 -13.26 0.84
N THR A 154 10.19 -14.54 0.51
CA THR A 154 9.13 -15.46 0.08
C THR A 154 8.10 -15.78 1.16
N SER A 155 8.49 -15.84 2.44
CA SER A 155 7.53 -16.07 3.54
C SER A 155 6.69 -14.83 3.87
N GLN A 156 7.04 -13.68 3.30
CA GLN A 156 6.31 -12.41 3.44
C GLN A 156 5.36 -12.13 2.27
N ALA A 157 5.27 -13.03 1.30
CA ALA A 157 4.25 -13.01 0.26
C ALA A 157 3.28 -14.17 0.49
N SER A 158 1.97 -13.89 0.58
CA SER A 158 0.96 -14.92 0.82
C SER A 158 -0.36 -14.57 0.15
N THR A 159 -1.17 -15.59 -0.14
CA THR A 159 -2.58 -15.41 -0.49
C THR A 159 -3.47 -15.80 0.69
N SER A 160 -4.67 -15.23 0.76
CA SER A 160 -5.71 -15.57 1.72
C SER A 160 -7.03 -15.70 0.96
N ALA A 161 -7.67 -16.86 1.06
CA ALA A 161 -8.87 -17.17 0.26
C ALA A 161 -10.15 -16.57 0.86
N ASP A 162 -10.14 -16.25 2.15
CA ASP A 162 -11.32 -15.80 2.88
C ASP A 162 -10.94 -14.94 4.11
N GLY A 163 -11.95 -14.34 4.75
CA GLY A 163 -11.73 -13.47 5.90
C GLY A 163 -11.08 -14.20 7.09
N THR A 164 -11.35 -15.49 7.27
CA THR A 164 -10.79 -16.28 8.37
C THR A 164 -9.29 -16.47 8.22
N SER A 165 -8.85 -16.90 7.03
CA SER A 165 -7.44 -17.05 6.67
C SER A 165 -6.71 -15.71 6.67
N LEU A 166 -7.35 -14.63 6.21
CA LEU A 166 -6.80 -13.29 6.28
C LEU A 166 -6.54 -12.82 7.72
N ILE A 167 -7.52 -12.99 8.62
CA ILE A 167 -7.36 -12.65 10.04
C ILE A 167 -6.25 -13.50 10.68
N ALA A 168 -6.20 -14.80 10.36
CA ALA A 168 -5.14 -15.68 10.85
C ALA A 168 -3.76 -15.18 10.39
N ARG A 169 -3.64 -14.74 9.14
CA ARG A 169 -2.39 -14.21 8.59
C ARG A 169 -1.95 -12.92 9.27
N PHE A 170 -2.85 -11.96 9.49
CA PHE A 170 -2.51 -10.74 10.25
C PHE A 170 -2.08 -11.04 11.70
N ARG A 171 -2.67 -12.04 12.36
CA ARG A 171 -2.23 -12.49 13.69
C ARG A 171 -0.83 -13.07 13.66
N GLU A 172 -0.51 -13.90 12.67
CA GLU A 172 0.83 -14.46 12.49
C GLU A 172 1.88 -13.36 12.30
N ILE A 173 1.62 -12.40 11.42
CA ILE A 173 2.49 -11.25 11.18
C ILE A 173 2.68 -10.45 12.47
N GLY A 174 1.60 -10.18 13.20
CA GLY A 174 1.64 -9.49 14.49
C GLY A 174 2.51 -10.21 15.53
N ASN A 175 2.41 -11.55 15.60
CA ASN A 175 3.23 -12.36 16.48
C ASN A 175 4.71 -12.35 16.06
N GLN A 176 5.02 -12.40 14.77
CA GLN A 176 6.41 -12.37 14.29
C GLN A 176 7.07 -11.01 14.55
N ILE A 177 6.35 -9.90 14.28
CA ILE A 177 6.80 -8.55 14.59
C ILE A 177 6.93 -8.35 16.12
N GLY A 178 6.00 -8.90 16.90
CA GLY A 178 5.97 -8.78 18.36
C GLY A 178 7.02 -9.64 19.07
N ALA A 179 7.29 -10.87 18.61
CA ALA A 179 8.28 -11.77 19.21
C ALA A 179 9.71 -11.21 19.08
N LEU A 180 10.02 -10.53 17.97
CA LEU A 180 11.26 -9.75 17.81
C LEU A 180 11.44 -8.68 18.90
N ARG A 181 10.36 -8.28 19.58
CA ARG A 181 10.36 -7.29 20.66
C ARG A 181 10.35 -7.91 22.07
N LEU A 182 10.06 -9.21 22.19
CA LEU A 182 9.96 -9.93 23.47
C LEU A 182 11.25 -10.63 23.90
N VAL A 183 12.32 -10.56 23.10
CA VAL A 183 13.66 -10.96 23.53
C VAL A 183 14.24 -9.92 24.49
N LYS A 184 13.86 -10.01 25.75
CA LYS A 184 14.61 -9.48 26.90
C LYS A 184 14.42 -10.39 28.11
#